data_AF-A0A3D9BU45-F1
#
_entry.id   AF-A0A3D9BU45-F1
#
_cell.length_a   1.000
_cell.length_b   1.000
_cell.length_c   1.000
_cell.angle_alpha   90.00
_cell.angle_beta   90.00
_cell.angle_gamma   90.00
#
_symmetry.space_group_name_H-M   'P 1'
#
loop_
_entity.id
_entity.type
_entity.pdbx_description
1 polymer ?
#
loop_
_entity_poly.entity_id
_entity_poly.type
_entity_poly.pdbx_seq_one_letter_code
_entity_poly.pdbx_strand_id
1 'polypeptide(L)'
;MADAGRQHGILRKHATWAPGPHRREPSRARGISRGRRARGARQGCPPTPRHRTASPGRAPRTPARRVRPAPPRRRGVRCPGLRDTTWRRPPPPRGGGAARRPRRLGRSGPDGSRFPGSEIPPPRPPVTAPQPPAEASRRLRALCARAPVIPVLVIEDAGTARPLAEALVAGGLPVLEVTLRTPAALDAIRAMAAVAGAEVGAGTVLGPEDVAAARAAGARFAVSPGATPALLAAAEGEGLPLLPGAATASEAMALLTRGYDVAKFFPAAPMGGPATLAALGGPLPQMAWCPTGGITPETAPDYLELDTVLCVGGSWIAPRALRDARDWPAIEARARAAAAL
;
A
#
# COMPACT_ATOMS: atom_id res chain seq x y z
N MET A 1 21.80 -51.61 -49.91
CA MET A 1 23.19 -51.34 -49.48
C MET A 1 23.11 -50.15 -48.53
N ALA A 2 22.94 -50.38 -47.22
CA ALA A 2 24.00 -50.61 -46.21
C ALA A 2 24.82 -49.31 -45.98
N ASP A 3 25.06 -48.80 -44.77
CA ASP A 3 25.09 -49.40 -43.43
C ASP A 3 25.16 -48.31 -42.31
N ALA A 4 24.77 -48.72 -41.09
CA ALA A 4 25.10 -48.29 -39.70
C ALA A 4 25.53 -46.84 -39.38
N GLY A 5 25.06 -46.16 -38.32
CA GLY A 5 24.67 -46.65 -36.99
C GLY A 5 25.79 -46.37 -35.96
N ARG A 6 25.56 -45.44 -35.02
CA ARG A 6 26.09 -45.52 -33.63
C ARG A 6 25.48 -44.45 -32.71
N GLN A 7 24.79 -44.95 -31.69
CA GLN A 7 24.29 -44.25 -30.51
C GLN A 7 25.40 -44.09 -29.45
N HIS A 8 25.37 -43.03 -28.67
CA HIS A 8 25.89 -42.84 -27.30
C HIS A 8 25.01 -41.72 -26.71
N GLY A 9 24.49 -41.71 -25.49
CA GLY A 9 24.62 -42.53 -24.29
C GLY A 9 24.07 -41.64 -23.17
N ILE A 10 22.92 -42.01 -22.62
CA ILE A 10 22.19 -41.28 -21.57
C ILE A 10 22.94 -41.45 -20.25
N LEU A 11 23.29 -40.36 -19.55
CA LEU A 11 23.66 -40.40 -18.13
C LEU A 11 22.64 -39.61 -17.29
N ARG A 12 21.71 -40.35 -16.70
CA ARG A 12 20.88 -39.89 -15.57
C ARG A 12 21.73 -39.96 -14.30
N LYS A 13 21.91 -38.83 -13.60
CA LYS A 13 22.44 -38.81 -12.24
C LYS A 13 21.29 -39.04 -11.25
N HIS A 14 21.14 -40.29 -10.79
CA HIS A 14 20.42 -40.61 -9.56
C HIS A 14 21.46 -40.74 -8.44
N ALA A 15 21.40 -39.86 -7.44
CA ALA A 15 22.14 -40.01 -6.19
C ALA A 15 21.19 -40.64 -5.15
N THR A 16 21.45 -41.90 -4.82
CA THR A 16 20.80 -42.65 -3.75
C THR A 16 21.53 -42.37 -2.43
N TRP A 17 20.74 -42.10 -1.39
CA TRP A 17 21.15 -41.87 -0.01
C TRP A 17 21.06 -43.20 0.77
N ALA A 18 22.11 -43.58 1.49
CA ALA A 18 22.08 -44.64 2.52
C ALA A 18 23.11 -44.34 3.64
N PRO A 19 22.88 -44.78 4.90
CA PRO A 19 23.44 -44.13 6.08
C PRO A 19 24.47 -44.95 6.89
N GLY A 20 25.25 -44.25 7.73
CA GLY A 20 25.92 -44.76 8.95
C GLY A 20 27.43 -44.42 9.07
N PRO A 21 28.09 -44.53 10.26
CA PRO A 21 27.58 -44.70 11.63
C PRO A 21 28.16 -43.71 12.68
N HIS A 22 27.58 -43.76 13.90
CA HIS A 22 28.00 -43.08 15.14
C HIS A 22 29.44 -43.36 15.61
N ARG A 23 30.07 -42.36 16.27
CA ARG A 23 30.99 -42.47 17.45
C ARG A 23 31.29 -41.06 18.01
N ARG A 24 30.79 -40.72 19.20
CA ARG A 24 31.42 -40.70 20.55
C ARG A 24 32.43 -39.56 20.80
N GLU A 25 32.03 -38.66 21.71
CA GLU A 25 32.84 -37.64 22.41
C GLU A 25 34.02 -38.24 23.21
N PRO A 26 34.99 -37.38 23.59
CA PRO A 26 35.68 -37.52 24.85
C PRO A 26 35.55 -36.26 25.74
N SER A 27 35.18 -36.52 26.99
CA SER A 27 35.28 -35.64 28.15
C SER A 27 36.71 -35.60 28.69
N ARG A 28 37.18 -34.44 29.18
CA ARG A 28 38.19 -34.36 30.26
C ARG A 28 37.99 -33.09 31.09
N ALA A 29 38.16 -33.28 32.39
CA ALA A 29 37.94 -32.31 33.45
C ALA A 29 39.22 -32.08 34.28
N ARG A 30 39.19 -30.99 35.05
CA ARG A 30 39.89 -30.68 36.32
C ARG A 30 41.22 -29.91 36.25
N GLY A 31 41.30 -28.89 37.10
CA GLY A 31 42.55 -28.22 37.49
C GLY A 31 42.33 -26.99 38.37
N ILE A 32 42.29 -27.19 39.69
CA ILE A 32 42.18 -26.19 40.77
C ILE A 32 43.52 -25.44 40.97
N SER A 33 43.49 -24.13 41.30
CA SER A 33 44.42 -23.58 42.31
C SER A 33 43.89 -22.27 42.93
N ARG A 34 44.34 -22.02 44.17
CA ARG A 34 43.77 -21.14 45.20
C ARG A 34 44.50 -19.79 45.29
N GLY A 35 43.76 -18.76 45.69
CA GLY A 35 44.11 -17.93 46.85
C GLY A 35 44.39 -16.43 46.63
N ARG A 36 43.55 -15.55 47.22
CA ARG A 36 43.83 -14.78 48.45
C ARG A 36 42.69 -13.80 48.77
N ARG A 37 42.66 -13.38 50.03
CA ARG A 37 41.56 -12.78 50.83
C ARG A 37 41.47 -11.25 50.72
N ALA A 38 40.26 -10.70 50.92
CA ALA A 38 39.96 -9.53 51.78
C ALA A 38 38.42 -9.37 51.91
N ARG A 39 37.81 -9.75 53.05
CA ARG A 39 37.16 -8.89 54.07
C ARG A 39 36.31 -7.73 53.53
N GLY A 40 34.99 -7.75 53.83
CA GLY A 40 34.12 -6.57 53.74
C GLY A 40 32.64 -6.84 54.00
N ALA A 41 32.22 -6.53 55.24
CA ALA A 41 30.89 -6.07 55.69
C ALA A 41 29.57 -6.80 55.32
N ARG A 42 28.91 -7.20 56.41
CA ARG A 42 27.52 -7.64 56.60
C ARG A 42 26.48 -6.65 56.06
N GLN A 43 25.34 -7.17 55.59
CA GLN A 43 23.99 -6.61 55.82
C GLN A 43 22.93 -7.69 55.53
N GLY A 44 21.97 -7.83 56.46
CA GLY A 44 21.11 -9.00 56.64
C GLY A 44 19.84 -9.04 55.78
N CYS A 45 19.35 -10.27 55.58
CA CYS A 45 18.09 -10.61 54.93
C CYS A 45 17.03 -10.88 56.00
N PRO A 46 15.77 -10.38 55.90
CA PRO A 46 14.71 -10.74 56.83
C PRO A 46 13.96 -12.02 56.40
N PRO A 47 13.29 -12.73 57.34
CA PRO A 47 12.82 -14.10 57.14
C PRO A 47 11.38 -14.20 56.60
N THR A 48 11.11 -15.34 55.95
CA THR A 48 9.80 -15.85 55.51
C THR A 48 8.94 -16.35 56.68
N PRO A 49 7.60 -16.19 56.66
CA PRO A 49 6.69 -17.02 57.45
C PRO A 49 5.97 -18.08 56.61
N ARG A 50 5.85 -19.29 57.17
CA ARG A 50 5.12 -20.44 56.62
C ARG A 50 3.67 -20.52 57.14
N HIS A 51 2.79 -20.84 56.19
CA HIS A 51 1.54 -21.62 56.21
C HIS A 51 0.38 -21.30 57.18
N ARG A 52 -0.79 -21.05 56.57
CA ARG A 52 -2.08 -21.61 57.01
C ARG A 52 -2.88 -22.12 55.81
N THR A 53 -3.32 -23.37 55.94
CA THR A 53 -4.17 -24.14 55.02
C THR A 53 -5.64 -23.73 55.17
N ALA A 54 -6.36 -23.58 54.05
CA ALA A 54 -7.82 -23.49 54.02
C ALA A 54 -8.40 -24.30 52.83
N SER A 55 -9.44 -25.07 53.14
CA SER A 55 -10.20 -26.03 52.32
C SER A 55 -10.86 -25.45 51.06
N PRO A 56 -11.30 -26.28 50.09
CA PRO A 56 -11.79 -25.81 48.80
C PRO A 56 -13.23 -25.29 48.90
N GLY A 57 -13.39 -23.97 48.80
CA GLY A 57 -14.66 -23.28 48.72
C GLY A 57 -15.10 -23.05 47.27
N ARG A 58 -16.23 -23.68 46.90
CA ARG A 58 -17.22 -23.32 45.86
C ARG A 58 -16.79 -22.44 44.68
N ALA A 59 -16.98 -23.00 43.48
CA ALA A 59 -16.96 -22.30 42.19
C ALA A 59 -17.85 -21.04 42.17
N PRO A 60 -17.40 -19.93 41.54
CA PRO A 60 -18.22 -18.75 41.35
C PRO A 60 -19.35 -19.03 40.35
N ARG A 61 -20.58 -18.76 40.76
CA ARG A 61 -21.77 -18.80 39.90
C ARG A 61 -21.66 -17.73 38.80
N THR A 62 -21.74 -18.17 37.56
CA THR A 62 -21.88 -17.33 36.36
C THR A 62 -23.11 -16.42 36.50
N PRO A 63 -23.01 -15.09 36.31
CA PRO A 63 -24.19 -14.26 36.23
C PRO A 63 -24.94 -14.59 34.95
N ALA A 64 -26.24 -14.92 35.09
CA ALA A 64 -27.13 -15.24 34.00
C ALA A 64 -27.13 -14.11 32.95
N ARG A 65 -26.90 -14.49 31.70
CA ARG A 65 -27.07 -13.66 30.50
C ARG A 65 -28.50 -13.09 30.51
N ARG A 66 -28.64 -11.77 30.75
CA ARG A 66 -29.89 -11.07 30.45
C ARG A 66 -30.09 -11.09 28.94
N VAL A 67 -31.05 -11.90 28.49
CA VAL A 67 -31.56 -11.86 27.11
C VAL A 67 -32.19 -10.49 26.90
N ARG A 68 -31.62 -9.70 25.97
CA ARG A 68 -32.25 -8.45 25.53
C ARG A 68 -33.54 -8.81 24.74
N PRO A 69 -34.70 -8.18 25.03
CA PRO A 69 -35.88 -8.40 24.22
C PRO A 69 -35.67 -7.84 22.80
N ALA A 70 -36.24 -8.53 21.81
CA ALA A 70 -36.21 -8.14 20.40
C ALA A 70 -36.86 -6.75 20.20
N PRO A 71 -36.38 -5.95 19.23
CA PRO A 71 -37.01 -4.68 18.91
C PRO A 71 -38.43 -4.90 18.35
N PRO A 72 -39.41 -4.03 18.66
CA PRO A 72 -40.76 -4.16 18.13
C PRO A 72 -40.76 -3.97 16.61
N ARG A 73 -41.53 -4.83 15.92
CA ARG A 73 -41.83 -4.70 14.50
C ARG A 73 -42.47 -3.34 14.24
N ARG A 74 -41.88 -2.53 13.37
CA ARG A 74 -42.49 -1.27 12.90
C ARG A 74 -43.81 -1.58 12.19
N ARG A 75 -44.93 -1.35 12.87
CA ARG A 75 -46.23 -1.17 12.23
C ARG A 75 -46.21 0.18 11.52
N GLY A 76 -46.64 0.18 10.25
CA GLY A 76 -46.68 1.36 9.41
C GLY A 76 -47.51 2.48 10.04
N VAL A 77 -46.89 3.65 10.17
CA VAL A 77 -47.60 4.89 10.46
C VAL A 77 -48.27 5.33 9.16
N ARG A 78 -49.59 5.23 9.10
CA ARG A 78 -50.40 5.91 8.09
C ARG A 78 -50.47 7.39 8.46
N CYS A 79 -49.94 8.27 7.61
CA CYS A 79 -50.25 9.69 7.63
C CYS A 79 -51.63 9.89 6.98
N PRO A 80 -52.65 10.45 7.67
CA PRO A 80 -53.90 10.82 7.03
C PRO A 80 -53.74 12.24 6.46
N GLY A 81 -53.78 12.40 5.13
CA GLY A 81 -53.83 13.75 4.55
C GLY A 81 -53.35 13.98 3.12
N LEU A 82 -53.11 12.97 2.28
CA LEU A 82 -52.77 13.19 0.87
C LEU A 82 -53.75 12.46 -0.03
N ARG A 83 -54.66 13.25 -0.61
CA ARG A 83 -55.62 12.83 -1.65
C ARG A 83 -54.87 12.56 -2.95
N ASP A 84 -55.37 11.56 -3.67
CA ASP A 84 -55.02 11.25 -5.06
C ASP A 84 -54.94 12.51 -5.92
N THR A 85 -53.75 12.78 -6.46
CA THR A 85 -53.62 13.57 -7.67
C THR A 85 -52.70 12.84 -8.63
N THR A 86 -53.31 12.36 -9.71
CA THR A 86 -52.65 11.78 -10.86
C THR A 86 -51.79 12.86 -11.52
N TRP A 87 -50.47 12.68 -11.53
CA TRP A 87 -49.58 13.56 -12.28
C TRP A 87 -49.76 13.31 -13.78
N ARG A 88 -50.61 14.11 -14.43
CA ARG A 88 -50.66 14.23 -15.89
C ARG A 88 -49.47 15.04 -16.38
N ARG A 89 -48.72 14.49 -17.36
CA ARG A 89 -47.68 15.22 -18.10
C ARG A 89 -48.30 16.39 -18.88
N PRO A 90 -47.68 17.59 -18.88
CA PRO A 90 -48.13 18.68 -19.74
C PRO A 90 -47.79 18.39 -21.23
N PRO A 91 -48.62 18.84 -22.18
CA PRO A 91 -48.33 18.68 -23.61
C PRO A 91 -47.20 19.63 -24.07
N PRO A 92 -46.47 19.28 -25.14
CA PRO A 92 -45.42 20.14 -25.67
C PRO A 92 -46.02 21.39 -26.37
N PRO A 93 -45.34 22.54 -26.33
CA PRO A 93 -45.80 23.71 -27.04
C PRO A 93 -45.68 23.52 -28.56
N ARG A 94 -46.76 23.83 -29.28
CA ARG A 94 -46.79 23.98 -30.74
C ARG A 94 -46.51 25.43 -31.10
N GLY A 95 -45.62 25.69 -32.06
CA GLY A 95 -45.57 26.98 -32.74
C GLY A 95 -44.18 27.33 -33.27
N GLY A 96 -44.08 27.44 -34.59
CA GLY A 96 -42.86 27.75 -35.32
C GLY A 96 -42.33 29.17 -35.07
N GLY A 97 -41.01 29.29 -35.22
CA GLY A 97 -40.28 30.54 -35.21
C GLY A 97 -38.81 30.24 -35.44
N ALA A 98 -38.32 30.50 -36.65
CA ALA A 98 -36.92 30.32 -37.01
C ALA A 98 -36.04 31.18 -36.09
N ALA A 99 -35.39 30.55 -35.12
CA ALA A 99 -34.42 31.19 -34.26
C ALA A 99 -33.18 31.54 -35.09
N ARG A 100 -33.04 32.82 -35.43
CA ARG A 100 -31.82 33.40 -36.02
C ARG A 100 -30.63 33.05 -35.12
N ARG A 101 -29.60 32.43 -35.71
CA ARG A 101 -28.31 32.18 -35.03
C ARG A 101 -27.79 33.48 -34.42
N PRO A 102 -27.40 33.52 -33.13
CA PRO A 102 -26.72 34.69 -32.61
C PRO A 102 -25.37 34.82 -33.32
N ARG A 103 -25.12 35.99 -33.91
CA ARG A 103 -23.80 36.35 -34.42
C ARG A 103 -22.81 36.24 -33.26
N ARG A 104 -21.68 35.58 -33.51
CA ARG A 104 -20.56 35.44 -32.57
C ARG A 104 -20.03 36.86 -32.30
N LEU A 105 -20.48 37.47 -31.21
CA LEU A 105 -19.88 38.70 -30.70
C LEU A 105 -18.47 38.35 -30.22
N GLY A 106 -17.47 38.95 -30.84
CA GLY A 106 -16.10 38.90 -30.37
C GLY A 106 -16.06 39.43 -28.94
N ARG A 107 -15.50 38.64 -28.01
CA ARG A 107 -15.20 39.09 -26.65
C ARG A 107 -13.98 40.01 -26.71
N SER A 108 -14.21 41.29 -26.89
CA SER A 108 -13.27 42.35 -26.56
C SER A 108 -13.89 43.20 -25.47
N GLY A 109 -13.27 43.23 -24.29
CA GLY A 109 -13.63 44.15 -23.21
C GLY A 109 -13.29 45.60 -23.61
N PRO A 110 -13.82 46.61 -22.88
CA PRO A 110 -13.74 48.02 -23.25
C PRO A 110 -12.33 48.66 -23.15
N ASP A 111 -11.29 47.88 -22.85
CA ASP A 111 -9.92 48.36 -22.59
C ASP A 111 -8.85 47.73 -23.52
N GLY A 112 -9.17 46.67 -24.26
CA GLY A 112 -8.19 46.01 -25.14
C GLY A 112 -7.16 45.13 -24.42
N SER A 113 -7.16 45.03 -23.09
CA SER A 113 -6.40 44.01 -22.37
C SER A 113 -6.94 42.59 -22.63
N ARG A 114 -6.06 41.72 -23.14
CA ARG A 114 -6.26 40.27 -23.11
C ARG A 114 -6.24 39.83 -21.65
N PHE A 115 -7.30 39.14 -21.21
CA PHE A 115 -7.30 38.42 -19.94
C PHE A 115 -6.03 37.54 -19.85
N PRO A 116 -5.21 37.67 -18.81
CA PRO A 116 -4.05 36.80 -18.64
C PRO A 116 -4.54 35.40 -18.24
N GLY A 117 -4.08 34.39 -18.98
CA GLY A 117 -4.12 32.98 -18.53
C GLY A 117 -5.45 32.25 -18.71
N SER A 118 -5.99 32.18 -19.94
CA SER A 118 -6.79 31.02 -20.34
C SER A 118 -5.94 30.07 -21.18
N GLU A 119 -4.83 29.59 -20.62
CA GLU A 119 -4.17 28.44 -21.22
C GLU A 119 -5.14 27.27 -21.10
N ILE A 120 -5.60 26.79 -22.25
CA ILE A 120 -6.34 25.55 -22.32
C ILE A 120 -5.41 24.49 -21.71
N PRO A 121 -5.81 23.81 -20.62
CA PRO A 121 -4.97 22.78 -20.04
C PRO A 121 -4.61 21.78 -21.14
N PRO A 122 -3.38 21.23 -21.14
CA PRO A 122 -2.95 20.30 -22.17
C PRO A 122 -4.03 19.21 -22.34
N PRO A 123 -4.31 18.78 -23.58
CA PRO A 123 -5.34 17.79 -23.84
C PRO A 123 -5.08 16.59 -22.92
N ARG A 124 -6.15 16.13 -22.25
CA ARG A 124 -6.05 14.96 -21.37
C ARG A 124 -5.37 13.84 -22.17
N PRO A 125 -4.36 13.15 -21.60
CA PRO A 125 -3.81 11.98 -22.27
C PRO A 125 -4.97 11.06 -22.64
N PRO A 126 -4.93 10.42 -23.82
CA PRO A 126 -6.03 9.58 -24.27
C PRO A 126 -6.37 8.59 -23.14
N VAL A 127 -7.68 8.47 -22.85
CA VAL A 127 -8.19 7.46 -21.92
C VAL A 127 -7.68 6.13 -22.46
N THR A 128 -6.72 5.53 -21.76
CA THR A 128 -6.30 4.17 -22.07
C THR A 128 -7.50 3.27 -21.90
N ALA A 129 -7.65 2.28 -22.78
CA ALA A 129 -8.73 1.30 -22.65
C ALA A 129 -8.84 0.79 -21.20
N PRO A 130 -10.07 0.50 -20.71
CA PRO A 130 -10.26 -0.02 -19.36
C PRO A 130 -9.28 -1.15 -19.07
N GLN A 131 -8.58 -1.07 -17.94
CA GLN A 131 -7.57 -2.06 -17.61
C GLN A 131 -8.17 -3.15 -16.71
N PRO A 132 -8.14 -4.42 -17.14
CA PRO A 132 -8.55 -5.52 -16.27
C PRO A 132 -7.69 -5.57 -14.99
N PRO A 133 -8.27 -5.89 -13.83
CA PRO A 133 -7.53 -5.99 -12.57
C PRO A 133 -6.27 -6.85 -12.65
N ALA A 134 -6.31 -8.00 -13.33
CA ALA A 134 -5.15 -8.87 -13.50
C ALA A 134 -3.99 -8.22 -14.28
N GLU A 135 -4.31 -7.37 -15.26
CA GLU A 135 -3.32 -6.60 -16.02
C GLU A 135 -2.69 -5.52 -15.15
N ALA A 136 -3.53 -4.77 -14.42
CA ALA A 136 -3.08 -3.77 -13.47
C ALA A 136 -2.16 -4.39 -12.40
N SER A 137 -2.57 -5.55 -11.88
CA SER A 137 -1.80 -6.38 -10.95
C SER A 137 -0.41 -6.74 -11.49
N ARG A 138 -0.34 -7.27 -12.71
CA ARG A 138 0.94 -7.64 -13.34
C ARG A 138 1.88 -6.44 -13.48
N ARG A 139 1.34 -5.29 -13.89
CA ARG A 139 2.12 -4.05 -14.03
C ARG A 139 2.61 -3.53 -12.67
N LEU A 140 1.76 -3.59 -11.64
CA LEU A 140 2.13 -3.18 -10.28
C LEU A 140 3.17 -4.10 -9.67
N ARG A 141 3.08 -5.43 -9.87
CA ARG A 141 4.13 -6.38 -9.47
C ARG A 141 5.47 -6.01 -10.11
N ALA A 142 5.48 -5.71 -11.40
CA ALA A 142 6.68 -5.30 -12.11
C ALA A 142 7.25 -3.98 -11.55
N LEU A 143 6.41 -3.01 -11.18
CA LEU A 143 6.85 -1.77 -10.53
C LEU A 143 7.43 -2.03 -9.14
N CYS A 144 6.73 -2.80 -8.29
CA CYS A 144 7.19 -3.14 -6.95
C CYS A 144 8.55 -3.87 -6.98
N ALA A 145 8.76 -4.75 -7.96
CA ALA A 145 10.01 -5.49 -8.09
C ALA A 145 11.21 -4.65 -8.56
N ARG A 146 11.04 -3.36 -8.90
CA ARG A 146 12.16 -2.52 -9.37
C ARG A 146 13.10 -2.05 -8.25
N ALA A 147 12.60 -1.99 -7.02
CA ALA A 147 13.38 -1.60 -5.86
C ALA A 147 12.72 -2.17 -4.59
N PRO A 148 13.50 -2.52 -3.56
CA PRO A 148 12.97 -3.05 -2.30
C PRO A 148 12.09 -2.03 -1.55
N VAL A 149 12.19 -0.73 -1.88
CA VAL A 149 11.45 0.33 -1.19
C VAL A 149 10.81 1.30 -2.19
N ILE A 150 9.52 1.59 -2.00
CA ILE A 150 8.81 2.69 -2.65
C ILE A 150 8.80 3.90 -1.68
N PRO A 151 9.46 5.03 -2.01
CA PRO A 151 9.39 6.23 -1.21
C PRO A 151 7.98 6.83 -1.21
N VAL A 152 7.42 7.02 -0.02
CA VAL A 152 6.12 7.65 0.23
C VAL A 152 6.34 9.13 0.54
N LEU A 153 5.99 9.99 -0.42
CA LEU A 153 6.33 11.40 -0.45
C LEU A 153 5.14 12.28 -0.08
N VAL A 154 5.36 13.22 0.81
CA VAL A 154 4.45 14.35 1.09
C VAL A 154 5.17 15.57 0.57
N ILE A 155 4.60 16.34 -0.36
CA ILE A 155 5.28 17.44 -1.03
C ILE A 155 4.49 18.73 -0.86
N GLU A 156 5.11 19.71 -0.22
CA GLU A 156 4.43 20.93 0.22
C GLU A 156 4.65 22.07 -0.78
N ASP A 157 5.77 22.00 -1.50
CA ASP A 157 6.16 22.90 -2.57
C ASP A 157 6.53 22.10 -3.82
N ALA A 158 5.74 22.26 -4.89
CA ALA A 158 5.98 21.59 -6.17
C ALA A 158 7.33 21.99 -6.80
N GLY A 159 7.89 23.15 -6.46
CA GLY A 159 9.22 23.58 -6.90
C GLY A 159 10.35 22.67 -6.41
N THR A 160 10.14 21.92 -5.34
CA THR A 160 11.10 20.93 -4.84
C THR A 160 10.98 19.56 -5.50
N ALA A 161 9.93 19.32 -6.29
CA ALA A 161 9.55 17.98 -6.71
C ALA A 161 10.53 17.39 -7.75
N ARG A 162 10.94 18.19 -8.75
CA ARG A 162 11.88 17.75 -9.79
C ARG A 162 13.26 17.33 -9.21
N PRO A 163 13.98 18.16 -8.44
CA PRO A 163 15.27 17.76 -7.89
C PRO A 163 15.16 16.61 -6.89
N LEU A 164 14.04 16.52 -6.15
CA LEU A 164 13.77 15.37 -5.29
C LEU A 164 13.66 14.07 -6.10
N ALA A 165 12.91 14.07 -7.21
CA ALA A 165 12.80 12.89 -8.06
C ALA A 165 14.15 12.51 -8.70
N GLU A 166 14.93 13.49 -9.16
CA GLU A 166 16.28 13.25 -9.70
C GLU A 166 17.18 12.56 -8.66
N ALA A 167 17.18 13.03 -7.41
CA ALA A 167 17.95 12.41 -6.33
C ALA A 167 17.49 10.99 -5.98
N LEU A 168 16.18 10.75 -5.96
CA LEU A 168 15.63 9.41 -5.68
C LEU A 168 15.97 8.41 -6.79
N VAL A 169 15.85 8.83 -8.06
CA VAL A 169 16.21 8.00 -9.22
C VAL A 169 17.71 7.73 -9.23
N ALA A 170 18.56 8.74 -9.00
CA ALA A 170 20.01 8.59 -8.92
C ALA A 170 20.44 7.66 -7.77
N GLY A 171 19.69 7.68 -6.66
CA GLY A 171 19.86 6.74 -5.55
C GLY A 171 19.30 5.34 -5.79
N GLY A 172 18.74 5.04 -6.96
CA GLY A 172 18.25 3.70 -7.30
C GLY A 172 16.81 3.40 -6.89
N LEU A 173 16.02 4.41 -6.53
CA LEU A 173 14.59 4.27 -6.24
C LEU A 173 13.75 4.94 -7.34
N PRO A 174 13.47 4.25 -8.47
CA PRO A 174 12.81 4.86 -9.60
C PRO A 174 11.28 4.96 -9.48
N VAL A 175 10.66 4.24 -8.55
CA VAL A 175 9.20 4.20 -8.38
C VAL A 175 8.79 5.12 -7.24
N LEU A 176 8.06 6.19 -7.52
CA LEU A 176 7.81 7.28 -6.56
C LEU A 176 6.31 7.38 -6.22
N GLU A 177 5.93 7.29 -4.94
CA GLU A 177 4.55 7.49 -4.48
C GLU A 177 4.37 8.92 -3.93
N VAL A 178 3.77 9.82 -4.71
CA VAL A 178 3.41 11.18 -4.24
C VAL A 178 2.02 11.15 -3.63
N THR A 179 1.92 11.36 -2.32
CA THR A 179 0.63 11.32 -1.62
C THR A 179 -0.21 12.57 -1.87
N LEU A 180 -1.50 12.40 -2.16
CA LEU A 180 -2.49 13.47 -2.36
C LEU A 180 -2.93 14.11 -1.02
N ARG A 181 -1.95 14.42 -0.16
CA ARG A 181 -2.17 14.97 1.18
C ARG A 181 -1.90 16.48 1.26
N THR A 182 -1.52 17.09 0.14
CA THR A 182 -1.22 18.52 0.05
C THR A 182 -1.79 19.13 -1.23
N PRO A 183 -2.06 20.45 -1.24
CA PRO A 183 -2.49 21.15 -2.45
C PRO A 183 -1.47 21.05 -3.61
N ALA A 184 -0.18 20.93 -3.30
CA ALA A 184 0.89 20.87 -4.29
C ALA A 184 1.08 19.47 -4.92
N ALA A 185 0.39 18.44 -4.45
CA ALA A 185 0.65 17.05 -4.83
C ALA A 185 0.50 16.79 -6.34
N LEU A 186 -0.55 17.32 -6.99
CA LEU A 186 -0.77 17.12 -8.42
C LEU A 186 0.28 17.83 -9.28
N ASP A 187 0.70 19.02 -8.87
CA ASP A 187 1.77 19.76 -9.55
C ASP A 187 3.13 19.08 -9.35
N ALA A 188 3.37 18.53 -8.17
CA ALA A 188 4.54 17.73 -7.88
C ALA A 188 4.58 16.45 -8.74
N ILE A 189 3.46 15.73 -8.88
CA ILE A 189 3.35 14.57 -9.79
C ILE A 189 3.73 14.97 -11.21
N ARG A 190 3.19 16.09 -11.71
CA ARG A 190 3.48 16.57 -13.06
C ARG A 190 4.96 16.90 -13.26
N ALA A 191 5.58 17.56 -12.28
CA ALA A 191 7.00 17.90 -12.31
C ALA A 191 7.90 16.66 -12.25
N MET A 192 7.58 15.70 -11.37
CA MET A 192 8.35 14.47 -11.23
C MET A 192 8.19 13.53 -12.44
N ALA A 193 7.01 13.48 -13.06
CA ALA A 193 6.75 12.62 -14.21
C ALA A 193 7.56 13.04 -15.46
N ALA A 194 8.12 14.26 -15.47
CA ALA A 194 9.03 14.75 -16.51
C ALA A 194 10.49 14.33 -16.27
N VAL A 195 10.82 13.72 -15.13
CA VAL A 195 12.17 13.24 -14.82
C VAL A 195 12.41 11.89 -15.49
N ALA A 196 13.49 11.80 -16.27
CA ALA A 196 13.86 10.56 -16.95
C ALA A 196 14.13 9.43 -15.93
N GLY A 197 13.56 8.26 -16.18
CA GLY A 197 13.71 7.09 -15.31
C GLY A 197 12.74 7.02 -14.12
N ALA A 198 12.02 8.10 -13.82
CA ALA A 198 11.01 8.13 -12.77
C ALA A 198 9.68 7.50 -13.22
N GLU A 199 9.17 6.55 -12.44
CA GLU A 199 7.80 6.05 -12.51
C GLU A 199 7.01 6.66 -11.35
N VAL A 200 6.22 7.69 -11.65
CA VAL A 200 5.52 8.47 -10.62
C VAL A 200 4.08 7.98 -10.50
N GLY A 201 3.69 7.64 -9.27
CA GLY A 201 2.32 7.31 -8.91
C GLY A 201 1.74 8.28 -7.89
N ALA A 202 0.42 8.25 -7.78
CA ALA A 202 -0.31 9.00 -6.75
C ALA A 202 -0.64 8.10 -5.57
N GLY A 203 -0.25 8.49 -4.36
CA GLY A 203 -0.66 7.84 -3.11
C GLY A 203 -1.82 8.54 -2.44
N THR A 204 -2.47 7.89 -1.48
CA THR A 204 -3.64 8.46 -0.78
C THR A 204 -4.79 8.79 -1.74
N VAL A 205 -5.01 7.94 -2.75
CA VAL A 205 -6.17 8.02 -3.65
C VAL A 205 -7.38 7.41 -2.94
N LEU A 206 -8.41 8.21 -2.67
CA LEU A 206 -9.55 7.82 -1.85
C LEU A 206 -10.84 7.62 -2.67
N GLY A 207 -10.97 8.31 -3.80
CA GLY A 207 -12.16 8.29 -4.62
C GLY A 207 -11.92 8.38 -6.13
N PRO A 208 -12.99 8.26 -6.95
CA PRO A 208 -12.93 8.41 -8.40
C PRO A 208 -12.33 9.74 -8.87
N GLU A 209 -12.60 10.83 -8.16
CA GLU A 209 -12.07 12.16 -8.44
C GLU A 209 -10.55 12.22 -8.35
N ASP A 210 -9.96 11.53 -7.37
CA ASP A 210 -8.52 11.44 -7.18
C ASP A 210 -7.88 10.64 -8.31
N VAL A 211 -8.51 9.55 -8.76
CA VAL A 211 -8.03 8.74 -9.89
C VAL A 211 -7.92 9.60 -11.15
N ALA A 212 -9.00 10.33 -11.47
CA ALA A 212 -9.03 11.19 -12.65
C ALA A 212 -8.00 12.33 -12.56
N ALA A 213 -7.89 12.97 -11.39
CA ALA A 213 -6.93 14.05 -11.15
C ALA A 213 -5.48 13.56 -11.23
N ALA A 214 -5.15 12.43 -10.58
CA ALA A 214 -3.84 11.81 -10.61
C ALA A 214 -3.43 11.43 -12.05
N ARG A 215 -4.35 10.81 -12.80
CA ARG A 215 -4.11 10.46 -14.19
C ARG A 215 -3.85 11.69 -15.05
N ALA A 216 -4.66 12.75 -14.89
CA ALA A 216 -4.48 14.01 -15.61
C ALA A 216 -3.16 14.72 -15.24
N ALA A 217 -2.67 14.56 -14.01
CA ALA A 217 -1.36 15.05 -13.58
C ALA A 217 -0.18 14.25 -14.15
N GLY A 218 -0.43 13.06 -14.73
CA GLY A 218 0.59 12.22 -15.35
C GLY A 218 0.98 10.98 -14.55
N ALA A 219 0.29 10.68 -13.44
CA ALA A 219 0.55 9.48 -12.65
C ALA A 219 0.42 8.21 -13.51
N ARG A 220 1.36 7.28 -13.31
CA ARG A 220 1.46 5.99 -14.02
C ARG A 220 0.77 4.86 -13.27
N PHE A 221 0.61 5.02 -11.96
CA PHE A 221 -0.13 4.13 -11.06
C PHE A 221 -0.74 4.95 -9.91
N ALA A 222 -1.65 4.33 -9.17
CA ALA A 222 -2.28 4.86 -7.97
C ALA A 222 -2.07 3.91 -6.80
N VAL A 223 -2.07 4.44 -5.59
CA VAL A 223 -1.98 3.70 -4.33
C VAL A 223 -3.05 4.24 -3.40
N SER A 224 -3.85 3.34 -2.83
CA SER A 224 -4.87 3.68 -1.85
C SER A 224 -4.58 3.04 -0.51
N PRO A 225 -4.86 3.72 0.63
CA PRO A 225 -4.76 3.11 1.95
C PRO A 225 -5.83 2.03 2.18
N GLY A 226 -6.87 1.95 1.34
CA GLY A 226 -7.93 0.95 1.42
C GLY A 226 -8.47 0.61 0.03
N ALA A 227 -9.65 -0.02 -0.02
CA ALA A 227 -10.32 -0.34 -1.26
C ALA A 227 -11.83 -0.21 -1.12
N THR A 228 -12.47 0.49 -2.05
CA THR A 228 -13.94 0.54 -2.15
C THR A 228 -14.37 0.14 -3.56
N PRO A 229 -15.57 -0.44 -3.75
CA PRO A 229 -16.05 -0.80 -5.09
C PRO A 229 -16.02 0.37 -6.09
N ALA A 230 -16.33 1.58 -5.63
CA ALA A 230 -16.31 2.79 -6.47
C ALA A 230 -14.90 3.17 -6.90
N LEU A 231 -13.93 3.11 -5.98
CA LEU A 231 -12.53 3.40 -6.29
C LEU A 231 -11.94 2.38 -7.28
N LEU A 232 -12.17 1.09 -7.04
CA LEU A 232 -11.68 0.03 -7.93
C LEU A 232 -12.26 0.18 -9.35
N ALA A 233 -13.57 0.42 -9.46
CA ALA A 233 -14.22 0.65 -10.75
C ALA A 233 -13.69 1.89 -11.48
N ALA A 234 -13.41 2.99 -10.74
CA ALA A 234 -12.85 4.20 -11.33
C ALA A 234 -11.43 3.98 -11.87
N ALA A 235 -10.56 3.32 -11.11
CA ALA A 235 -9.20 3.00 -11.53
C ALA A 235 -9.17 2.11 -12.78
N GLU A 236 -10.03 1.08 -12.81
CA GLU A 236 -10.22 0.20 -13.98
C GLU A 236 -10.69 1.00 -15.19
N GLY A 237 -11.71 1.84 -15.03
CA GLY A 237 -12.29 2.66 -16.10
C GLY A 237 -11.33 3.69 -16.70
N GLU A 238 -10.49 4.31 -15.87
CA GLU A 238 -9.45 5.26 -16.31
C GLU A 238 -8.18 4.57 -16.83
N GLY A 239 -8.10 3.23 -16.71
CA GLY A 239 -6.91 2.46 -17.05
C GLY A 239 -5.67 2.90 -16.27
N LEU A 240 -5.85 3.28 -14.99
CA LEU A 240 -4.78 3.63 -14.07
C LEU A 240 -4.56 2.45 -13.11
N PRO A 241 -3.42 1.72 -13.21
CA PRO A 241 -3.14 0.63 -12.29
C PRO A 241 -3.22 1.10 -10.83
N LEU A 242 -4.09 0.48 -10.05
CA LEU A 242 -4.28 0.80 -8.65
C LEU A 242 -3.72 -0.32 -7.78
N LEU A 243 -2.86 0.04 -6.83
CA LEU A 243 -2.44 -0.79 -5.70
C LEU A 243 -3.41 -0.54 -4.54
N PRO A 244 -4.47 -1.34 -4.40
CA PRO A 244 -5.48 -1.15 -3.35
C PRO A 244 -4.95 -1.53 -1.98
N GLY A 245 -5.45 -0.87 -0.93
CA GLY A 245 -5.12 -1.22 0.44
C GLY A 245 -6.01 -2.34 1.00
N ALA A 246 -5.42 -3.24 1.77
CA ALA A 246 -6.11 -4.24 2.58
C ALA A 246 -5.32 -4.53 3.87
N ALA A 247 -6.02 -4.87 4.95
CA ALA A 247 -5.41 -5.19 6.25
C ALA A 247 -5.86 -6.56 6.79
N THR A 248 -6.88 -7.17 6.19
CA THR A 248 -7.51 -8.40 6.68
C THR A 248 -7.69 -9.45 5.57
N ALA A 249 -7.89 -10.70 5.97
CA ALA A 249 -8.18 -11.80 5.03
C ALA A 249 -9.45 -11.53 4.20
N SER A 250 -10.51 -10.99 4.79
CA SER A 250 -11.75 -10.69 4.07
C SER A 250 -11.57 -9.64 2.98
N GLU A 251 -10.80 -8.59 3.25
CA GLU A 251 -10.48 -7.56 2.26
C GLU A 251 -9.60 -8.13 1.14
N ALA A 252 -8.58 -8.92 1.50
CA ALA A 252 -7.72 -9.59 0.54
C ALA A 252 -8.50 -10.55 -0.38
N MET A 253 -9.43 -11.33 0.18
CA MET A 253 -10.31 -12.21 -0.59
C MET A 253 -11.23 -11.43 -1.54
N ALA A 254 -11.74 -10.27 -1.12
CA ALA A 254 -12.55 -9.41 -1.97
C ALA A 254 -11.74 -8.88 -3.16
N LEU A 255 -10.49 -8.47 -2.93
CA LEU A 255 -9.56 -8.05 -3.98
C LEU A 255 -9.25 -9.19 -4.96
N LEU A 256 -8.92 -10.37 -4.44
CA LEU A 256 -8.64 -11.57 -5.24
C LEU A 256 -9.84 -11.97 -6.10
N THR A 257 -11.05 -11.92 -5.55
CA THR A 257 -12.30 -12.22 -6.28
C THR A 257 -12.51 -11.28 -7.46
N ARG A 258 -12.09 -10.01 -7.31
CA ARG A 258 -12.15 -9.01 -8.39
C ARG A 258 -11.00 -9.14 -9.40
N GLY A 259 -9.95 -9.90 -9.06
CA GLY A 259 -8.79 -10.14 -9.91
C GLY A 259 -7.54 -9.32 -9.55
N TYR A 260 -7.52 -8.68 -8.38
CA TYR A 260 -6.32 -8.06 -7.81
C TYR A 260 -5.55 -9.08 -6.98
N ASP A 261 -4.29 -9.31 -7.33
CA ASP A 261 -3.37 -10.24 -6.66
C ASP A 261 -2.15 -9.54 -6.02
N VAL A 262 -2.14 -8.21 -6.01
CA VAL A 262 -1.15 -7.38 -5.33
C VAL A 262 -1.86 -6.25 -4.60
N ALA A 263 -1.49 -6.03 -3.33
CA ALA A 263 -2.13 -5.05 -2.47
C ALA A 263 -1.14 -4.35 -1.56
N LYS A 264 -1.51 -3.14 -1.13
CA LYS A 264 -0.86 -2.42 -0.06
C LYS A 264 -1.36 -2.97 1.28
N PHE A 265 -0.45 -3.47 2.12
CA PHE A 265 -0.79 -3.82 3.50
C PHE A 265 -0.64 -2.59 4.39
N PHE A 266 -1.75 -2.04 4.89
CA PHE A 266 -1.74 -0.76 5.59
C PHE A 266 -2.77 -0.69 6.73
N PRO A 267 -2.43 -0.09 7.89
CA PRO A 267 -1.09 0.33 8.31
C PRO A 267 -0.27 -0.86 8.86
N ALA A 268 0.86 -1.17 8.22
CA ALA A 268 1.57 -2.44 8.42
C ALA A 268 1.98 -2.73 9.88
N ALA A 269 2.74 -1.83 10.52
CA ALA A 269 3.22 -2.07 11.88
C ALA A 269 2.07 -2.14 12.91
N PRO A 270 1.08 -1.22 12.92
CA PRO A 270 -0.09 -1.32 13.81
C PRO A 270 -0.96 -2.57 13.58
N MET A 271 -0.93 -3.15 12.38
CA MET A 271 -1.69 -4.37 12.04
C MET A 271 -0.91 -5.67 12.30
N GLY A 272 0.14 -5.62 13.12
CA GLY A 272 0.93 -6.80 13.53
C GLY A 272 2.12 -7.14 12.63
N GLY A 273 2.39 -6.32 11.62
CA GLY A 273 3.64 -6.35 10.87
C GLY A 273 3.91 -7.67 10.13
N PRO A 274 5.17 -8.14 10.09
CA PRO A 274 5.55 -9.35 9.34
C PRO A 274 4.81 -10.60 9.80
N ALA A 275 4.51 -10.72 11.10
CA ALA A 275 3.79 -11.87 11.66
C ALA A 275 2.38 -12.01 11.07
N THR A 276 1.67 -10.89 10.89
CA THR A 276 0.34 -10.89 10.26
C THR A 276 0.43 -11.27 8.78
N LEU A 277 1.41 -10.73 8.05
CA LEU A 277 1.61 -11.06 6.63
C LEU A 277 1.95 -12.54 6.43
N ALA A 278 2.82 -13.10 7.27
CA ALA A 278 3.12 -14.53 7.26
C ALA A 278 1.86 -15.37 7.53
N ALA A 279 1.03 -14.96 8.50
CA ALA A 279 -0.23 -15.63 8.81
C ALA A 279 -1.26 -15.53 7.67
N LEU A 280 -1.28 -14.42 6.91
CA LEU A 280 -2.12 -14.26 5.71
C LEU A 280 -1.59 -15.07 4.52
N GLY A 281 -0.26 -15.21 4.38
CA GLY A 281 0.38 -15.92 3.28
C GLY A 281 0.05 -17.42 3.25
N GLY A 282 -0.23 -18.04 4.40
CA GLY A 282 -0.67 -19.43 4.47
C GLY A 282 -1.98 -19.71 3.70
N PRO A 283 -3.10 -19.06 4.05
CA PRO A 283 -4.38 -19.24 3.35
C PRO A 283 -4.48 -18.47 2.01
N LEU A 284 -3.67 -17.43 1.78
CA LEU A 284 -3.74 -16.58 0.58
C LEU A 284 -2.37 -16.46 -0.13
N PRO A 285 -1.72 -17.56 -0.55
CA PRO A 285 -0.38 -17.54 -1.11
C PRO A 285 -0.27 -16.80 -2.45
N GLN A 286 -1.37 -16.64 -3.17
CA GLN A 286 -1.43 -15.90 -4.43
C GLN A 286 -1.37 -14.37 -4.24
N MET A 287 -1.61 -13.87 -3.02
CA MET A 287 -1.59 -12.43 -2.74
C MET A 287 -0.18 -11.95 -2.48
N ALA A 288 0.24 -10.92 -3.20
CA ALA A 288 1.49 -10.22 -2.98
C ALA A 288 1.26 -8.87 -2.29
N TRP A 289 2.26 -8.41 -1.54
CA TRP A 289 2.12 -7.28 -0.63
C TRP A 289 3.19 -6.22 -0.83
N CYS A 290 2.76 -4.96 -0.70
CA CYS A 290 3.61 -3.82 -0.41
C CYS A 290 3.21 -3.25 0.96
N PRO A 291 3.77 -3.75 2.06
CA PRO A 291 3.46 -3.24 3.39
C PRO A 291 3.96 -1.81 3.55
N THR A 292 3.13 -0.97 4.16
CA THR A 292 3.42 0.46 4.37
C THR A 292 2.84 0.91 5.70
N GLY A 293 3.55 1.79 6.39
CA GLY A 293 3.07 2.43 7.62
C GLY A 293 3.79 1.89 8.85
N GLY A 294 4.62 2.75 9.47
CA GLY A 294 5.42 2.41 10.65
C GLY A 294 6.67 1.57 10.36
N ILE A 295 7.06 1.44 9.09
CA ILE A 295 8.29 0.74 8.68
C ILE A 295 9.47 1.72 8.74
N THR A 296 10.61 1.23 9.23
CA THR A 296 11.86 1.96 9.40
C THR A 296 12.99 1.23 8.65
N PRO A 297 14.17 1.84 8.45
CA PRO A 297 15.32 1.15 7.86
C PRO A 297 15.67 -0.17 8.58
N GLU A 298 15.51 -0.21 9.90
CA GLU A 298 15.87 -1.34 10.75
C GLU A 298 14.85 -2.47 10.67
N THR A 299 13.57 -2.14 10.42
CA THR A 299 12.47 -3.12 10.39
C THR A 299 12.08 -3.54 8.98
N ALA A 300 12.52 -2.82 7.95
CA ALA A 300 12.24 -3.16 6.54
C ALA A 300 12.71 -4.57 6.15
N PRO A 301 13.93 -5.04 6.53
CA PRO A 301 14.38 -6.40 6.21
C PRO A 301 13.41 -7.49 6.66
N ASP A 302 12.84 -7.39 7.86
CA ASP A 302 11.89 -8.38 8.41
C ASP A 302 10.64 -8.56 7.52
N TYR A 303 10.23 -7.53 6.78
CA TYR A 303 9.14 -7.64 5.81
C TYR A 303 9.64 -8.23 4.49
N LEU A 304 10.81 -7.81 4.02
CA LEU A 304 11.38 -8.19 2.73
C LEU A 304 11.81 -9.67 2.68
N GLU A 305 12.04 -10.30 3.83
CA GLU A 305 12.30 -11.75 3.93
C GLU A 305 11.08 -12.62 3.61
N LEU A 306 9.87 -12.06 3.56
CA LEU A 306 8.64 -12.82 3.26
C LEU A 306 8.44 -12.97 1.75
N ASP A 307 8.27 -14.21 1.26
CA ASP A 307 8.03 -14.51 -0.17
C ASP A 307 6.81 -13.77 -0.78
N THR A 308 5.84 -13.41 0.05
CA THR A 308 4.64 -12.68 -0.37
C THR A 308 4.84 -11.17 -0.41
N VAL A 309 5.99 -10.64 0.00
CA VAL A 309 6.30 -9.20 0.00
C VAL A 309 7.21 -8.88 -1.18
N LEU A 310 6.79 -7.91 -2.02
CA LEU A 310 7.54 -7.51 -3.21
C LEU A 310 8.49 -6.34 -2.95
N CYS A 311 8.05 -5.43 -2.09
CA CYS A 311 8.77 -4.22 -1.67
C CYS A 311 8.05 -3.65 -0.44
N VAL A 312 8.64 -2.69 0.25
CA VAL A 312 7.97 -1.95 1.34
C VAL A 312 7.74 -0.48 0.95
N GLY A 313 6.74 0.16 1.55
CA GLY A 313 6.51 1.60 1.43
C GLY A 313 7.10 2.36 2.63
N GLY A 314 7.91 3.39 2.36
CA GLY A 314 8.69 4.09 3.38
C GLY A 314 8.75 5.60 3.25
N SER A 315 8.55 6.34 4.35
CA SER A 315 8.70 7.81 4.37
C SER A 315 10.07 8.28 4.89
N TRP A 316 10.91 7.39 5.41
CA TRP A 316 12.21 7.73 6.01
C TRP A 316 13.29 8.16 5.01
N ILE A 317 13.02 7.97 3.71
CA ILE A 317 13.95 8.25 2.61
C ILE A 317 14.07 9.76 2.40
N ALA A 318 12.94 10.47 2.37
CA ALA A 318 12.87 11.90 2.13
C ALA A 318 12.17 12.63 3.30
N PRO A 319 12.77 12.61 4.51
CA PRO A 319 12.19 13.27 5.67
C PRO A 319 12.05 14.77 5.43
N ARG A 320 11.02 15.38 6.04
CA ARG A 320 10.68 16.80 5.85
C ARG A 320 11.88 17.74 6.02
N ALA A 321 12.69 17.52 7.06
CA ALA A 321 13.87 18.34 7.34
C ALA A 321 14.85 18.40 6.16
N LEU A 322 15.11 17.29 5.48
CA LEU A 322 16.04 17.28 4.33
C LEU A 322 15.41 17.90 3.08
N ARG A 323 14.09 17.72 2.89
CA ARG A 323 13.36 18.35 1.78
C ARG A 323 13.33 19.87 1.93
N ASP A 324 13.07 20.36 3.14
CA ASP A 324 13.05 21.80 3.45
C ASP A 324 14.44 22.43 3.31
N ALA A 325 15.49 21.71 3.74
CA ALA A 325 16.88 22.11 3.57
C ALA A 325 17.40 21.96 2.12
N ARG A 326 16.63 21.33 1.23
CA ARG A 326 17.02 20.98 -0.15
C ARG A 326 18.32 20.16 -0.20
N ASP A 327 18.51 19.28 0.78
CA ASP A 327 19.68 18.41 0.89
C ASP A 327 19.49 17.14 0.02
N TRP A 328 19.56 17.35 -1.29
CA TRP A 328 19.42 16.30 -2.29
C TRP A 328 20.50 15.22 -2.19
N PRO A 329 21.80 15.54 -1.94
CA PRO A 329 22.82 14.53 -1.72
C PRO A 329 22.51 13.60 -0.54
N ALA A 330 22.02 14.14 0.59
CA ALA A 330 21.62 13.28 1.71
C ALA A 330 20.42 12.39 1.38
N ILE A 331 19.45 12.88 0.61
CA ILE A 331 18.31 12.09 0.14
C ILE A 331 18.75 10.99 -0.84
N GLU A 332 19.66 11.30 -1.76
CA GLU A 332 20.25 10.31 -2.68
C GLU A 332 20.99 9.21 -1.90
N ALA A 333 21.80 9.57 -0.89
CA ALA A 333 22.49 8.60 -0.06
C ALA A 333 21.51 7.68 0.71
N ARG A 334 20.40 8.23 1.22
CA ARG A 334 19.33 7.44 1.85
C ARG A 334 18.62 6.54 0.86
N ALA A 335 18.34 7.02 -0.35
CA ALA A 335 17.75 6.23 -1.41
C ALA A 335 18.66 5.06 -1.80
N ARG A 336 19.97 5.31 -1.92
CA ARG A 336 20.98 4.28 -2.21
C ARG A 336 21.07 3.22 -1.12
N ALA A 337 21.03 3.62 0.15
CA ALA A 337 20.99 2.68 1.25
C ALA A 337 19.71 1.84 1.24
N ALA A 338 18.56 2.46 0.98
CA ALA A 338 17.28 1.75 0.88
C ALA A 338 17.23 0.80 -0.34
N ALA A 339 17.83 1.17 -1.47
CA ALA A 339 17.89 0.33 -2.68
C ALA A 339 18.78 -0.91 -2.52
N ALA A 340 19.65 -0.94 -1.50
CA ALA A 340 20.56 -2.04 -1.20
C ALA A 340 20.02 -3.03 -0.15
N LEU A 341 18.76 -2.86 0.28
CA LEU A 341 18.06 -3.79 1.17
C LEU A 341 17.71 -5.12 0.47
#